data_AF-A0A920TIX4-F1
#
_entry.id   AF-A0A920TIX4-F1
#
_cell.length_a   1.000
_cell.length_b   1.000
_cell.length_c   1.000
_cell.angle_alpha   90.00
_cell.angle_beta   90.00
_cell.angle_gamma   90.00
#
_symmetry.space_group_name_H-M   'P 1'
#
loop_
_entity.id
_entity.type
_entity.pdbx_description
1 polymer ?
#
loop_
_entity_poly.entity_id
_entity_poly.type
_entity_poly.pdbx_seq_one_letter_code
_entity_poly.pdbx_strand_id
1 'polypeptide(L)'
;MKNRILLFSLLLVLIPGCAVRLPSIPSIPKLPKLRLPKIFDRIPFIPDPWISGYVIDTTIYEPPKLLDSIPPFLWLTYPENNDTLTKLHPVSGLAVDDGGIDSVILHLDSFLVKKQITAGFYDFTLNTTQFADTNEHRIFVTAYDTIGNIASSDTVVVYFDPVTWLSTLGRNNYH
;
A
#
# COMPACT_ATOMS: atom_id res chain seq x y z
N MET A 1 -17.19 -22.93 -50.06
CA MET A 1 -16.96 -24.22 -49.38
C MET A 1 -17.87 -24.27 -48.17
N LYS A 2 -18.58 -25.38 -47.97
CA LYS A 2 -19.88 -25.49 -47.28
C LYS A 2 -19.76 -26.31 -45.99
N ASN A 3 -20.34 -25.79 -44.89
CA ASN A 3 -20.74 -26.47 -43.64
C ASN A 3 -19.60 -27.08 -42.78
N ARG A 4 -19.73 -27.37 -41.48
CA ARG A 4 -20.93 -27.53 -40.62
C ARG A 4 -20.57 -27.29 -39.14
N ILE A 5 -21.45 -26.59 -38.43
CA ILE A 5 -21.48 -26.49 -36.96
C ILE A 5 -22.15 -27.77 -36.44
N LEU A 6 -21.44 -28.50 -35.58
CA LEU A 6 -21.92 -29.73 -34.94
C LEU A 6 -22.78 -29.38 -33.72
N LEU A 7 -24.04 -29.79 -33.83
CA LEU A 7 -25.05 -29.86 -32.78
C LEU A 7 -24.76 -31.09 -31.91
N PHE A 8 -24.60 -30.92 -30.60
CA PHE A 8 -24.66 -32.04 -29.64
C PHE A 8 -25.76 -31.79 -28.62
N SER A 9 -26.87 -32.48 -28.86
CA SER A 9 -27.97 -32.71 -27.94
C SER A 9 -27.53 -33.74 -26.90
N LEU A 10 -27.78 -33.49 -25.61
CA LEU A 10 -27.81 -34.55 -24.60
C LEU A 10 -28.90 -34.30 -23.55
N LEU A 11 -30.07 -34.80 -23.90
CA LEU A 11 -30.89 -35.72 -23.10
C LEU A 11 -31.23 -35.31 -21.65
N LEU A 12 -32.41 -34.70 -21.50
CA LEU A 12 -33.17 -34.61 -20.25
C LEU A 12 -33.55 -36.04 -19.81
N VAL A 13 -32.88 -36.60 -18.81
CA VAL A 13 -33.32 -37.85 -18.17
C VAL A 13 -34.37 -37.49 -17.11
N LEU A 14 -35.63 -37.56 -17.52
CA LEU A 14 -36.78 -37.69 -16.62
C LEU A 14 -36.73 -39.10 -16.01
N ILE A 15 -36.31 -39.23 -14.75
CA ILE A 15 -36.54 -40.45 -13.96
C ILE A 15 -37.79 -40.21 -13.11
N PRO A 16 -38.93 -40.86 -13.39
CA PRO A 16 -40.07 -40.81 -12.49
C PRO A 16 -39.82 -41.76 -11.32
N GLY A 17 -39.92 -41.27 -10.08
CA GLY A 17 -40.15 -42.14 -8.92
C GLY A 17 -39.05 -42.28 -7.87
N CYS A 18 -38.15 -41.31 -7.70
CA CYS A 18 -37.33 -41.23 -6.48
C CYS A 18 -37.65 -39.93 -5.74
N ALA A 19 -38.43 -40.01 -4.67
CA ALA A 19 -38.45 -38.94 -3.68
C ALA A 19 -37.04 -38.85 -3.09
N VAL A 20 -36.26 -37.86 -3.53
CA VAL A 20 -34.99 -37.52 -2.89
C VAL A 20 -35.34 -37.05 -1.49
N ARG A 21 -35.15 -37.91 -0.51
CA ARG A 21 -35.25 -37.56 0.91
C ARG A 21 -34.25 -36.43 1.14
N LEU A 22 -34.74 -35.20 1.34
CA LEU A 22 -33.87 -34.08 1.70
C LEU A 22 -33.09 -34.48 2.95
N PRO A 23 -31.75 -34.28 2.98
CA PRO A 23 -31.01 -34.41 4.22
C PRO A 23 -31.65 -33.48 5.26
N SER A 24 -31.81 -33.98 6.48
CA SER A 24 -32.25 -33.15 7.60
C SER A 24 -31.32 -31.94 7.70
N ILE A 25 -31.89 -30.73 7.66
CA ILE A 25 -31.16 -29.48 7.85
C ILE A 25 -30.39 -29.61 9.18
N PRO A 26 -29.06 -29.50 9.20
CA PRO A 26 -28.33 -29.52 10.45
C PRO A 26 -28.87 -28.41 11.34
N SER A 27 -29.16 -28.72 12.60
CA SER A 27 -29.56 -27.74 13.60
C SER A 27 -28.48 -26.68 13.69
N ILE A 28 -28.79 -25.46 13.24
CA ILE A 28 -27.89 -24.31 13.34
C ILE A 28 -27.59 -24.13 14.83
N PRO A 29 -26.32 -24.25 15.27
CA PRO A 29 -25.98 -24.00 16.66
C PRO A 29 -26.39 -22.57 17.00
N LYS A 30 -27.18 -22.42 18.06
CA LYS A 30 -27.61 -21.10 18.53
C LYS A 30 -26.36 -20.31 18.90
N LEU A 31 -26.01 -19.33 18.07
CA LEU A 31 -24.86 -18.47 18.32
C LEU A 31 -25.02 -17.87 19.74
N PRO A 32 -23.97 -17.89 20.58
CA PRO A 32 -24.00 -17.14 21.81
C PRO A 32 -24.32 -15.69 21.45
N LYS A 33 -25.23 -15.07 22.20
CA LYS A 33 -25.68 -13.70 21.98
C LYS A 33 -24.44 -12.79 22.06
N LEU A 34 -23.82 -12.51 20.91
CA LEU A 34 -22.60 -11.74 20.85
C LEU A 34 -22.99 -10.34 21.30
N ARG A 35 -22.55 -9.95 22.50
CA ARG A 35 -22.75 -8.59 22.98
C ARG A 35 -21.85 -7.71 22.12
N LEU A 36 -22.45 -7.06 21.12
CA LEU A 36 -21.76 -6.15 20.23
C LEU A 36 -20.88 -5.19 21.06
N PRO A 37 -19.62 -4.95 20.67
CA PRO A 37 -18.81 -3.93 21.32
C PRO A 37 -19.54 -2.58 21.22
N LYS A 38 -19.47 -1.78 22.29
CA LYS A 38 -20.17 -0.47 22.46
C LYS A 38 -19.90 0.55 21.34
N ILE A 39 -19.02 0.24 20.39
CA ILE A 39 -18.78 1.03 19.19
C ILE A 39 -20.03 1.10 18.28
N PHE A 40 -20.89 0.07 18.32
CA PHE A 40 -22.14 0.03 17.55
C PHE A 40 -23.30 0.78 18.21
N ASP A 41 -23.14 1.29 19.44
CA ASP A 41 -24.14 2.15 20.09
C ASP A 41 -24.16 3.57 19.48
N ARG A 42 -23.21 3.88 18.58
CA ARG A 42 -23.17 5.12 17.78
C ARG A 42 -23.70 4.94 16.37
N ILE A 43 -24.31 3.79 16.03
CA ILE A 43 -25.22 3.77 14.90
C ILE A 43 -26.41 4.64 15.31
N PRO A 44 -26.73 5.73 14.58
CA PRO A 44 -27.96 6.45 14.87
C PRO A 44 -29.10 5.44 14.80
N PHE A 45 -29.82 5.30 15.92
CA PHE A 45 -31.05 4.54 15.98
C PHE A 45 -31.92 4.97 14.79
N ILE A 46 -32.05 4.12 13.78
CA ILE A 46 -33.03 4.31 12.73
C ILE A 46 -34.35 3.93 13.42
N PRO A 47 -35.22 4.87 13.79
CA PRO A 47 -36.51 4.51 14.36
C PRO A 47 -37.25 3.65 13.33
N ASP A 48 -37.90 2.59 13.80
CA ASP A 48 -38.83 1.81 12.98
C ASP A 48 -39.78 2.78 12.24
N PRO A 49 -40.03 2.61 10.94
CA PRO A 49 -40.58 3.67 10.08
C PRO A 49 -42.09 3.91 10.25
N TRP A 50 -42.65 3.72 11.46
CA TRP A 50 -44.10 3.82 11.69
C TRP A 50 -44.51 4.45 13.03
N ILE A 51 -43.86 5.54 13.44
CA ILE A 51 -44.48 6.46 14.42
C ILE A 51 -44.49 7.88 13.85
N SER A 52 -45.69 8.28 13.39
CA SER A 52 -46.14 9.66 13.21
C SER A 52 -45.56 10.45 12.02
N GLY A 53 -46.14 10.26 10.83
CA GLY A 53 -46.45 11.32 9.85
C GLY A 53 -45.32 12.16 9.23
N TYR A 54 -44.07 11.99 9.65
CA TYR A 54 -42.90 12.69 9.13
C TYR A 54 -41.96 11.64 8.54
N VAL A 55 -42.08 11.41 7.24
CA VAL A 55 -41.07 10.65 6.50
C VAL A 55 -39.82 11.54 6.52
N ILE A 56 -38.86 11.24 7.39
CA ILE A 56 -37.52 11.81 7.25
C ILE A 56 -37.03 11.39 5.87
N ASP A 57 -36.77 12.36 5.01
CA ASP A 57 -36.20 12.10 3.71
C ASP A 57 -34.75 11.62 3.92
N THR A 58 -34.57 10.31 4.03
CA THR A 58 -33.26 9.68 4.22
C THR A 58 -32.37 9.84 2.98
N THR A 59 -32.87 10.45 1.88
CA THR A 59 -32.05 10.77 0.70
C THR A 59 -31.15 12.01 0.89
N ILE A 60 -31.29 12.73 2.02
CA ILE A 60 -30.51 13.96 2.31
C ILE A 60 -29.42 13.73 3.38
N TYR A 61 -29.27 12.51 3.91
CA TYR A 61 -28.18 12.22 4.84
C TYR A 61 -26.91 11.82 4.08
N GLU A 62 -26.09 12.82 3.75
CA GLU A 62 -24.67 12.57 3.45
C GLU A 62 -23.96 12.42 4.80
N PRO A 63 -23.44 11.24 5.16
CA PRO A 63 -22.64 11.11 6.37
C PRO A 63 -21.47 12.09 6.26
N PRO A 64 -21.08 12.77 7.36
CA PRO A 64 -19.96 13.69 7.32
C PRO A 64 -18.73 12.93 6.81
N LYS A 65 -18.19 13.37 5.67
CA LYS A 65 -16.93 12.86 5.15
C LYS A 65 -15.87 13.12 6.22
N LEU A 66 -15.44 12.08 6.91
CA LEU A 66 -14.32 12.19 7.82
C LEU A 66 -13.10 12.53 6.98
N LEU A 67 -12.54 13.70 7.22
CA LEU A 67 -11.28 14.10 6.59
C LEU A 67 -10.17 13.27 7.21
N ASP A 68 -9.34 12.70 6.34
CA ASP A 68 -8.17 11.96 6.80
C ASP A 68 -7.21 12.89 7.53
N SER A 69 -6.72 12.42 8.67
CA SER A 69 -5.77 13.12 9.53
C SER A 69 -4.60 12.22 9.95
N ILE A 70 -4.52 11.01 9.42
CA ILE A 70 -3.44 10.07 9.68
C ILE A 70 -2.33 10.38 8.68
N PRO A 71 -1.11 10.69 9.14
CA PRO A 71 0.02 10.87 8.23
C PRO A 71 0.53 9.53 7.69
N PRO A 72 1.17 9.53 6.51
CA PRO A 72 1.80 8.33 5.96
C PRO A 72 2.79 7.66 6.90
N PHE A 73 2.89 6.34 6.81
CA PHE A 73 4.00 5.58 7.38
C PHE A 73 5.07 5.34 6.31
N LEU A 74 6.33 5.61 6.66
CA LEU A 74 7.48 5.35 5.80
C LEU A 74 8.50 4.45 6.49
N TRP A 75 9.11 3.57 5.71
CA TRP A 75 10.27 2.81 6.11
C TRP A 75 11.30 2.79 4.98
N LEU A 76 12.48 3.35 5.21
CA LEU A 76 13.62 3.27 4.31
C LEU A 76 14.39 1.99 4.62
N THR A 77 14.45 1.08 3.65
CA THR A 77 15.09 -0.24 3.82
C THR A 77 16.49 -0.31 3.24
N TYR A 78 16.79 0.53 2.25
CA TYR A 78 18.11 0.65 1.68
C TYR A 78 18.35 2.08 1.18
N PRO A 79 19.53 2.68 1.38
CA PRO A 79 20.73 2.15 2.05
C PRO A 79 20.57 1.96 3.56
N GLU A 80 21.47 1.17 4.16
CA GLU A 80 21.60 1.06 5.61
C GLU A 80 22.60 2.07 6.17
N ASN A 81 22.56 2.28 7.49
CA ASN A 81 23.42 3.26 8.13
C ASN A 81 24.90 2.85 8.03
N ASN A 82 25.74 3.79 7.62
CA ASN A 82 27.16 3.68 7.32
C ASN A 82 27.50 2.96 6.00
N ASP A 83 26.53 2.72 5.11
CA ASP A 83 26.82 2.21 3.76
C ASP A 83 27.71 3.17 2.96
N THR A 84 28.55 2.60 2.09
CA THR A 84 29.34 3.36 1.12
C THR A 84 28.78 3.14 -0.29
N LEU A 85 28.29 4.20 -0.92
CA LEU A 85 27.60 4.15 -2.21
C LEU A 85 28.49 4.62 -3.37
N THR A 86 28.42 3.94 -4.51
CA THR A 86 29.23 4.23 -5.72
C THR A 86 28.43 4.33 -7.00
N LYS A 87 28.65 5.37 -7.81
CA LYS A 87 27.98 5.54 -9.12
C LYS A 87 26.46 5.62 -8.99
N LEU A 88 25.73 4.56 -9.33
CA LEU A 88 24.28 4.48 -9.28
C LEU A 88 23.89 3.46 -8.20
N HIS A 89 23.17 3.90 -7.17
CA HIS A 89 22.68 3.03 -6.11
C HIS A 89 21.17 3.21 -5.93
N PRO A 90 20.43 2.14 -5.60
CA PRO A 90 19.03 2.25 -5.26
C PRO A 90 18.87 2.95 -3.90
N VAL A 91 17.75 3.65 -3.73
CA VAL A 91 17.23 4.09 -2.44
C VAL A 91 15.79 3.65 -2.39
N SER A 92 15.49 2.67 -1.55
CA SER A 92 14.23 1.93 -1.61
C SER A 92 13.65 1.64 -0.24
N GLY A 93 12.34 1.38 -0.23
CA GLY A 93 11.58 1.17 0.99
C GLY A 93 10.09 1.16 0.76
N LEU A 94 9.32 1.36 1.83
CA LEU A 94 7.87 1.30 1.83
C LEU A 94 7.26 2.64 2.27
N ALA A 95 6.20 3.06 1.58
CA ALA A 95 5.35 4.18 1.95
C ALA A 95 3.88 3.74 1.88
N VAL A 96 3.16 3.80 3.00
CA VAL A 96 1.77 3.33 3.10
C VAL A 96 0.94 4.30 3.91
N ASP A 97 -0.32 4.44 3.52
CA ASP A 97 -1.31 5.29 4.16
C ASP A 97 -2.71 4.78 3.79
N ASP A 98 -3.71 4.90 4.67
CA ASP A 98 -5.07 4.43 4.41
C ASP A 98 -5.88 5.39 3.51
N GLY A 99 -5.55 6.69 3.51
CA GLY A 99 -6.00 7.67 2.53
C GLY A 99 -5.21 7.64 1.20
N GLY A 100 -4.14 6.85 1.16
CA GLY A 100 -3.30 6.63 -0.02
C GLY A 100 -2.19 7.68 -0.17
N ILE A 101 -1.18 7.35 -0.97
CA ILE A 101 0.01 8.19 -1.17
C ILE A 101 -0.11 9.01 -2.45
N ASP A 102 0.01 10.34 -2.35
CA ASP A 102 0.21 11.23 -3.50
C ASP A 102 1.64 11.13 -4.02
N SER A 103 2.62 11.22 -3.12
CA SER A 103 4.02 11.18 -3.54
C SER A 103 5.01 10.85 -2.45
N VAL A 104 6.17 10.36 -2.88
CA VAL A 104 7.37 10.13 -2.08
C VAL A 104 8.51 10.97 -2.65
N ILE A 105 9.26 11.64 -1.78
CA ILE A 105 10.35 12.55 -2.12
C ILE A 105 11.62 12.06 -1.45
N LEU A 106 12.67 11.85 -2.25
CA LEU A 106 14.02 11.55 -1.78
C LEU A 106 14.77 12.83 -1.45
N HIS A 107 15.35 12.88 -0.25
CA HIS A 107 16.20 13.96 0.21
C HIS A 107 17.64 13.49 0.44
N LEU A 108 18.60 14.34 0.10
CA LEU A 108 20.04 14.19 0.40
C LEU A 108 20.53 15.49 1.03
N ASP A 109 21.09 15.42 2.24
CA ASP A 109 21.60 16.58 3.01
C ASP A 109 20.58 17.74 3.11
N SER A 110 19.30 17.40 3.21
CA SER A 110 18.14 18.31 3.21
C SER A 110 17.67 18.82 1.85
N PHE A 111 18.40 18.55 0.77
CA PHE A 111 17.98 18.91 -0.58
C PHE A 111 17.06 17.86 -1.18
N LEU A 112 16.01 18.29 -1.87
CA LEU A 112 15.18 17.42 -2.68
C LEU A 112 15.99 16.94 -3.89
N VAL A 113 16.11 15.61 -4.04
CA VAL A 113 16.82 14.98 -5.15
C VAL A 113 15.84 14.52 -6.23
N LYS A 114 14.78 13.81 -5.82
CA LYS A 114 13.82 13.21 -6.75
C LYS A 114 12.45 13.04 -6.08
N LYS A 115 11.39 13.07 -6.89
CA LYS A 115 10.00 12.78 -6.51
C LYS A 115 9.48 11.59 -7.32
N GLN A 116 8.70 10.72 -6.69
CA GLN A 116 7.97 9.63 -7.32
C GLN A 116 6.50 9.67 -6.86
N ILE A 117 5.58 9.39 -7.77
CA ILE A 117 4.15 9.22 -7.48
C ILE A 117 3.93 7.71 -7.39
N THR A 118 3.99 7.16 -6.19
CA THR A 118 3.93 5.71 -5.93
C THR A 118 3.50 5.46 -4.49
N ALA A 119 2.64 4.45 -4.32
CA ALA A 119 2.29 3.88 -3.02
C ALA A 119 2.91 2.49 -2.88
N GLY A 120 3.16 2.05 -1.65
CA GLY A 120 3.83 0.79 -1.37
C GLY A 120 5.34 0.92 -1.56
N PHE A 121 5.93 0.03 -2.37
CA PHE A 121 7.38 -0.01 -2.55
C PHE A 121 7.86 1.11 -3.48
N TYR A 122 8.72 1.99 -2.97
CA TYR A 122 9.43 2.99 -3.77
C TYR A 122 10.85 2.54 -4.06
N ASP A 123 11.39 2.98 -5.21
CA ASP A 123 12.75 2.67 -5.64
C ASP A 123 13.31 3.82 -6.48
N PHE A 124 14.16 4.63 -5.84
CA PHE A 124 14.86 5.72 -6.48
C PHE A 124 16.24 5.27 -6.93
N THR A 125 16.69 5.73 -8.09
CA THR A 125 18.12 5.65 -8.45
C THR A 125 18.83 6.94 -8.04
N LEU A 126 19.76 6.84 -7.09
CA LEU A 126 20.64 7.93 -6.68
C LEU A 126 21.96 7.85 -7.45
N ASN A 127 22.38 8.96 -8.07
CA ASN A 127 23.67 9.08 -8.74
C ASN A 127 24.68 9.81 -7.86
N THR A 128 25.68 9.08 -7.35
CA THR A 128 26.74 9.62 -6.50
C THR A 128 27.96 10.12 -7.29
N THR A 129 28.02 9.97 -8.62
CA THR A 129 29.19 10.40 -9.42
C THR A 129 29.42 11.91 -9.45
N GLN A 130 28.42 12.70 -9.06
CA GLN A 130 28.52 14.17 -9.03
C GLN A 130 29.14 14.69 -7.74
N PHE A 131 29.27 13.82 -6.73
CA PHE A 131 29.87 14.14 -5.44
C PHE A 131 31.34 13.70 -5.48
N ALA A 132 32.23 14.61 -5.09
CA ALA A 132 33.67 14.42 -5.18
C ALA A 132 34.32 14.20 -3.80
N ASP A 133 33.51 14.01 -2.77
CA ASP A 133 33.94 13.87 -1.40
C ASP A 133 33.54 12.53 -0.79
N THR A 134 34.22 12.17 0.30
CA THR A 134 34.01 10.96 1.09
C THR A 134 33.37 11.30 2.44
N ASN A 135 32.69 12.44 2.56
CA ASN A 135 32.11 12.84 3.83
C ASN A 135 30.83 12.05 4.10
N GLU A 136 30.31 12.24 5.32
CA GLU A 136 28.99 11.75 5.65
C GLU A 136 27.90 12.53 4.90
N HIS A 137 26.90 11.79 4.42
CA HIS A 137 25.71 12.33 3.81
C HIS A 137 24.47 11.75 4.48
N ARG A 138 23.39 12.53 4.53
CA ARG A 138 22.14 12.17 5.19
C ARG A 138 21.05 11.92 4.16
N ILE A 139 20.53 10.69 4.12
CA ILE A 139 19.43 10.30 3.25
C ILE A 139 18.17 10.07 4.08
N PHE A 140 17.06 10.64 3.64
CA PHE A 140 15.73 10.33 4.16
C PHE A 140 14.69 10.56 3.07
N VAL A 141 13.49 10.03 3.28
CA VAL A 141 12.36 10.26 2.38
C VAL A 141 11.22 10.94 3.11
N THR A 142 10.42 11.71 2.37
CA THR A 142 9.18 12.33 2.85
C THR A 142 8.03 11.89 1.96
N ALA A 143 6.89 11.51 2.52
CA ALA A 143 5.69 11.24 1.74
C ALA A 143 4.57 12.23 2.05
N TYR A 144 3.76 12.47 1.03
CA TYR A 144 2.51 13.23 1.07
C TYR A 144 1.37 12.27 0.76
N ASP A 145 0.32 12.26 1.58
CA ASP A 145 -0.92 11.56 1.25
C ASP A 145 -1.77 12.35 0.24
N THR A 146 -2.94 11.82 -0.12
CA THR A 146 -3.84 12.45 -1.09
C THR A 146 -4.56 13.72 -0.59
N ILE A 147 -4.49 14.02 0.71
CA ILE A 147 -5.19 15.12 1.37
C ILE A 147 -4.23 16.19 1.93
N GLY A 148 -2.93 15.93 1.90
CA GLY A 148 -1.85 16.82 2.31
C GLY A 148 -1.18 16.50 3.65
N ASN A 149 -1.48 15.36 4.31
CA ASN A 149 -0.72 14.92 5.48
C ASN A 149 0.69 14.47 5.05
N ILE A 150 1.67 14.72 5.92
CA ILE A 150 3.09 14.55 5.64
C ILE A 150 3.76 13.75 6.74
N ALA A 151 4.67 12.86 6.35
CA ALA A 151 5.60 12.22 7.25
C ALA A 151 6.96 12.00 6.58
N SER A 152 7.99 11.81 7.39
CA SER A 152 9.35 11.46 6.94
C SER A 152 9.81 10.15 7.56
N SER A 153 10.66 9.42 6.83
CA SER A 153 11.34 8.26 7.39
C SER A 153 12.42 8.65 8.41
N ASP A 154 12.96 7.65 9.10
CA ASP A 154 14.26 7.79 9.75
C ASP A 154 15.33 8.25 8.76
N THR A 155 16.33 8.96 9.27
CA THR A 155 17.49 9.39 8.49
C THR A 155 18.59 8.35 8.55
N VAL A 156 19.13 7.98 7.39
CA VAL A 156 20.29 7.12 7.25
C VAL A 156 21.51 7.96 6.92
N VAL A 157 22.63 7.71 7.60
CA VAL A 157 23.93 8.31 7.29
C VAL A 157 24.69 7.37 6.36
N VAL A 158 25.20 7.87 5.24
CA VAL A 158 25.98 7.10 4.25
C VAL A 158 27.24 7.86 3.87
N TYR A 159 28.14 7.19 3.16
CA TYR A 159 29.35 7.76 2.59
C TYR A 159 29.36 7.55 1.08
N PHE A 160 30.04 8.43 0.35
CA PHE A 160 30.27 8.24 -1.08
C PHE A 160 31.73 7.85 -1.32
N ASP A 161 31.94 6.87 -2.20
CA ASP A 161 33.28 6.55 -2.68
C ASP A 161 33.47 7.17 -4.08
N PRO A 162 34.31 8.23 -4.20
CA PRO A 162 34.64 8.81 -5.47
C PRO A 162 35.40 7.75 -6.26
N VAL A 163 34.84 7.35 -7.41
CA VAL A 163 35.47 6.38 -8.31
C VAL A 163 36.82 6.93 -8.75
N THR A 164 37.88 6.60 -8.02
CA THR A 164 39.24 6.98 -8.36
C THR A 164 39.80 5.90 -9.29
N TRP A 165 40.23 6.28 -10.48
CA TRP A 165 40.89 5.39 -11.45
C TRP A 165 42.27 4.87 -10.96
N LEU A 166 42.60 5.03 -9.68
CA LEU A 166 43.91 4.75 -9.10
C LEU A 166 43.95 3.45 -8.25
N SER A 167 42.83 2.77 -8.02
CA SER A 167 42.84 1.51 -7.26
C SER A 167 43.31 0.28 -8.05
N THR A 168 43.49 0.38 -9.38
CA THR A 168 43.94 -0.75 -10.23
C THR A 168 45.44 -0.74 -10.59
N LEU A 169 46.20 0.32 -10.30
CA LEU A 169 47.62 0.42 -10.69
C LEU A 169 48.63 0.43 -9.53
N GLY A 170 48.24 -0.02 -8.34
CA GLY A 170 49.03 0.17 -7.11
C GLY A 170 49.58 -1.07 -6.41
N ARG A 171 49.50 -2.29 -6.97
CA ARG A 171 50.07 -3.48 -6.29
C ARG A 171 50.57 -4.54 -7.27
N ASN A 172 51.58 -4.26 -8.08
CA ASN A 172 52.46 -5.29 -8.67
C ASN A 172 53.65 -4.58 -9.33
N ASN A 173 54.62 -4.13 -8.54
CA ASN A 173 55.99 -3.85 -9.00
C ASN A 173 56.84 -3.52 -7.77
N TYR A 174 57.15 -4.50 -6.91
CA TYR A 174 58.38 -4.52 -6.13
C TYR A 174 58.73 -5.98 -5.74
N HIS A 175 59.97 -6.33 -6.09
CA HIS A 175 60.72 -7.59 -5.90
C HIS A 175 60.55 -8.69 -6.94
#